data_AF-A0A4Q2ITA4-F1
#
_entry.id   AF-A0A4Q2ITA4-F1
#
_cell.length_a   1.000
_cell.length_b   1.000
_cell.length_c   1.000
_cell.angle_alpha   90.00
_cell.angle_beta   90.00
_cell.angle_gamma   90.00
#
_symmetry.space_group_name_H-M   'P 1'
#
loop_
_entity.id
_entity.type
_entity.pdbx_description
1 polymer ?
#
loop_
_entity_poly.entity_id
_entity_poly.type
_entity_poly.pdbx_seq_one_letter_code
_entity_poly.pdbx_strand_id
1 'polypeptide(L)'
;MYKTMLALAAAGTVLAGPALAGDRNRAPIYSDANSHYLDYKTDISEAKRELRKDLARADDEADREDAWAEYRREIADAKHDFRKEMAEEGRPIRRFPVVTVE
;
A
#
# COMPACT_ATOMS: atom_id res chain seq x y z
N MET A 1 36.84 43.65 -47.09
CA MET A 1 35.51 43.01 -47.09
C MET A 1 35.26 42.48 -45.68
N TYR A 2 34.13 42.86 -45.10
CA TYR A 2 33.72 42.72 -43.70
C TYR A 2 33.81 41.28 -43.15
N LYS A 3 34.11 41.11 -41.85
CA LYS A 3 33.10 40.92 -40.78
C LYS A 3 33.72 40.33 -39.51
N THR A 4 33.67 41.12 -38.43
CA THR A 4 33.78 40.69 -37.03
C THR A 4 32.70 39.65 -36.69
N MET A 5 33.06 38.59 -35.96
CA MET A 5 32.10 37.75 -35.23
C MET A 5 32.68 37.35 -33.87
N LEU A 6 32.13 37.98 -32.84
CA LEU A 6 32.10 37.55 -31.45
C LEU A 6 31.19 36.31 -31.34
N ALA A 7 31.57 35.30 -30.57
CA ALA A 7 30.64 34.41 -29.85
C ALA A 7 31.43 33.66 -28.77
N LEU A 8 31.45 34.18 -27.54
CA LEU A 8 30.52 33.87 -26.44
C LEU A 8 30.83 32.50 -25.82
N ALA A 9 31.54 32.54 -24.69
CA ALA A 9 31.73 31.40 -23.80
C ALA A 9 30.38 30.99 -23.20
N ALA A 10 29.89 29.81 -23.56
CA ALA A 10 28.80 29.18 -22.84
C ALA A 10 29.37 28.47 -21.60
N ALA A 11 29.38 29.17 -20.47
CA ALA A 11 29.48 28.52 -19.17
C ALA A 11 28.19 27.70 -18.97
N GLY A 12 28.24 26.41 -19.29
CA GLY A 12 27.14 25.49 -19.01
C GLY A 12 26.90 25.41 -17.51
N THR A 13 25.81 26.02 -17.04
CA THR A 13 25.33 25.81 -15.67
C THR A 13 24.89 24.36 -15.56
N VAL A 14 25.62 23.54 -14.79
CA VAL A 14 25.13 22.24 -14.37
C VAL A 14 24.03 22.51 -13.36
N LEU A 15 22.77 22.44 -13.79
CA LEU A 15 21.66 22.32 -12.86
C LEU A 15 21.75 20.92 -12.26
N ALA A 16 22.36 20.82 -11.07
CA ALA A 16 22.13 19.67 -10.20
C ALA A 16 20.65 19.67 -9.83
N GLY A 17 19.83 18.96 -10.61
CA GLY A 17 18.47 18.64 -10.20
C GLY A 17 18.56 17.93 -8.84
N PRO A 18 17.62 18.16 -7.91
CA PRO A 18 17.62 17.42 -6.66
C PRO A 18 17.56 15.95 -7.02
N ALA A 19 18.62 15.23 -6.69
CA ALA A 19 18.56 13.79 -6.64
C ALA A 19 17.46 13.47 -5.64
N LEU A 20 16.29 13.09 -6.14
CA LEU A 20 15.33 12.32 -5.36
C LEU A 20 16.04 11.01 -5.02
N ALA A 21 16.84 11.06 -3.96
CA ALA A 21 17.31 9.89 -3.24
C ALA A 21 16.12 9.29 -2.49
N GLY A 22 15.06 8.95 -3.24
CA GLY A 22 14.03 8.03 -2.80
C GLY A 22 14.54 6.65 -3.16
N ASP A 23 15.00 5.94 -2.14
CA ASP A 23 15.50 4.58 -2.17
C ASP A 23 14.87 3.74 -3.30
N ARG A 24 15.69 3.41 -4.31
CA ARG A 24 15.29 2.63 -5.48
C ARG A 24 15.07 1.14 -5.16
N ASN A 25 15.17 0.75 -3.88
CA ASN A 25 15.09 -0.64 -3.46
C ASN A 25 13.90 -0.94 -2.52
N ARG A 26 12.80 -0.21 -2.64
CA ARG A 26 11.58 -0.53 -1.88
C ARG A 26 10.79 -1.66 -2.54
N ALA A 27 10.35 -2.61 -1.73
CA ALA A 27 9.52 -3.73 -2.18
C ALA A 27 8.24 -3.22 -2.90
N PRO A 28 7.74 -3.95 -3.91
CA PRO A 28 6.46 -3.63 -4.55
C PRO A 28 5.33 -3.58 -3.52
N ILE A 29 4.41 -2.63 -3.68
CA ILE A 29 3.33 -2.37 -2.71
C ILE A 29 2.53 -3.65 -2.39
N TYR A 30 2.14 -4.41 -3.41
CA TYR A 30 1.34 -5.64 -3.26
C TYR A 30 2.22 -6.88 -3.47
N SER A 31 3.28 -6.98 -2.66
CA SER A 31 4.18 -8.14 -2.64
C SER A 31 4.45 -8.52 -1.20
N ASP A 32 4.60 -9.81 -0.92
CA ASP A 32 4.93 -10.32 0.42
C ASP A 32 6.30 -9.82 0.92
N ALA A 33 7.13 -9.24 0.04
CA ALA A 33 8.36 -8.54 0.42
C ALA A 33 8.09 -7.17 1.07
N ASN A 34 6.88 -6.61 0.93
CA ASN A 34 6.42 -5.45 1.67
C ASN A 34 5.74 -5.93 2.95
N SER A 35 6.37 -5.73 4.11
CA SER A 35 5.85 -6.20 5.39
C SER A 35 4.44 -5.73 5.67
N HIS A 36 4.11 -4.47 5.38
CA HIS A 36 2.76 -3.94 5.57
C HIS A 36 1.70 -4.67 4.73
N TYR A 37 2.06 -5.17 3.54
CA TYR A 37 1.15 -5.96 2.72
C TYR A 37 1.06 -7.41 3.20
N LEU A 38 2.15 -7.96 3.73
CA LEU A 38 2.14 -9.28 4.36
C LEU A 38 1.27 -9.29 5.62
N ASP A 39 1.38 -8.24 6.45
CA ASP A 39 0.53 -8.04 7.64
C ASP A 39 -0.94 -7.92 7.22
N TYR A 40 -1.24 -7.06 6.24
CA TYR A 40 -2.59 -6.98 5.66
C TYR A 40 -3.13 -8.34 5.20
N LYS A 41 -2.34 -9.17 4.50
CA LYS A 41 -2.76 -10.52 4.11
C LYS A 41 -3.01 -11.42 5.33
N THR A 42 -2.19 -11.28 6.37
CA THR A 42 -2.30 -12.05 7.60
C THR A 42 -3.60 -11.71 8.33
N ASP A 43 -3.90 -10.43 8.50
CA ASP A 43 -5.13 -9.95 9.15
C ASP A 43 -6.39 -10.46 8.42
N ILE A 44 -6.39 -10.41 7.08
CA ILE A 44 -7.50 -10.92 6.26
C ILE A 44 -7.66 -12.44 6.44
N SER A 45 -6.55 -13.17 6.59
CA SER A 45 -6.56 -14.63 6.84
C SER A 45 -7.10 -14.96 8.22
N GLU A 46 -6.69 -14.20 9.24
CA GLU A 46 -7.16 -14.36 10.61
C GLU A 46 -8.66 -14.06 10.71
N ALA A 47 -9.12 -12.91 10.18
CA ALA A 47 -10.53 -12.54 10.14
C ALA A 47 -11.39 -13.64 9.46
N LYS A 48 -10.91 -14.22 8.35
CA LYS A 48 -11.61 -15.32 7.66
C LYS A 48 -11.66 -16.60 8.50
N ARG A 49 -10.59 -16.89 9.25
CA ARG A 49 -10.53 -18.04 10.15
C ARG A 49 -11.47 -17.85 11.35
N GLU A 50 -11.52 -16.66 11.91
CA GLU A 50 -12.42 -16.32 13.04
C GLU A 50 -13.87 -16.36 12.61
N LEU A 51 -14.22 -15.74 11.48
CA LEU A 51 -15.56 -15.88 10.88
C LEU A 51 -16.00 -17.35 10.75
N ARG A 52 -15.15 -18.22 10.19
CA ARG A 52 -15.46 -19.66 10.08
C ARG A 52 -15.72 -20.30 11.44
N LYS A 53 -14.89 -19.94 12.42
CA LYS A 53 -14.94 -20.44 13.79
C LYS A 53 -16.20 -19.95 14.53
N ASP A 54 -16.65 -18.73 14.28
CA ASP A 54 -17.81 -18.13 14.94
C ASP A 54 -19.11 -18.56 14.28
N LEU A 55 -19.16 -18.64 12.95
CA LEU A 55 -20.28 -19.24 12.23
C LEU A 55 -20.51 -20.71 12.61
N ALA A 56 -19.45 -21.45 12.96
CA ALA A 56 -19.56 -22.82 13.44
C ALA A 56 -20.12 -22.92 14.87
N ARG A 57 -20.09 -21.83 15.65
CA ARG A 57 -20.66 -21.75 17.01
C ARG A 57 -21.98 -20.98 17.09
N ALA A 58 -22.36 -20.27 16.04
CA ALA A 58 -23.58 -19.49 16.00
C ALA A 58 -24.83 -20.37 16.15
N ASP A 59 -25.67 -20.05 17.14
CA ASP A 59 -26.85 -20.82 17.48
C ASP A 59 -28.08 -20.35 16.67
N ASP A 60 -28.15 -19.05 16.37
CA ASP A 60 -29.25 -18.46 15.62
C ASP A 60 -28.80 -17.51 14.49
N GLU A 61 -29.77 -16.84 13.86
CA GLU A 61 -29.52 -15.91 12.75
C GLU A 61 -28.82 -14.62 13.23
N ALA A 62 -29.14 -14.13 14.43
CA ALA A 62 -28.51 -12.92 14.97
C ALA A 62 -27.01 -13.16 15.23
N ASP A 63 -26.64 -14.32 15.79
CA ASP A 63 -25.24 -14.68 15.99
C ASP A 63 -24.45 -14.72 14.67
N ARG A 64 -25.10 -15.20 13.58
CA ARG A 64 -24.47 -15.22 12.25
C ARG A 64 -24.31 -13.83 11.69
N GLU A 65 -25.32 -12.98 11.84
CA GLU A 65 -25.26 -11.59 11.39
C GLU A 65 -24.15 -10.82 12.12
N ASP A 66 -24.01 -11.04 13.43
CA ASP A 66 -22.97 -10.45 14.26
C ASP A 66 -21.57 -10.91 13.83
N ALA A 67 -21.37 -12.22 13.62
CA ALA A 67 -20.09 -12.75 13.11
C ALA A 67 -19.71 -12.16 11.74
N TRP A 68 -20.69 -12.03 10.82
CA TRP A 68 -20.45 -11.36 9.54
C TRP A 68 -20.20 -9.86 9.67
N ALA A 69 -20.85 -9.19 10.62
CA ALA A 69 -20.64 -7.78 10.89
C ALA A 69 -19.25 -7.52 11.44
N GLU A 70 -18.77 -8.37 12.35
CA GLU A 70 -17.41 -8.34 12.90
C GLU A 70 -16.37 -8.54 11.81
N TYR A 71 -16.48 -9.61 11.04
CA TYR A 71 -15.61 -9.84 9.88
C TYR A 71 -15.54 -8.61 8.97
N ARG A 72 -16.67 -7.99 8.62
CA ARG A 72 -16.67 -6.79 7.76
C ARG A 72 -15.94 -5.60 8.37
N ARG A 73 -16.01 -5.43 9.71
CA ARG A 73 -15.26 -4.38 10.43
C ARG A 73 -13.76 -4.66 10.36
N GLU A 74 -13.33 -5.89 10.64
CA GLU A 74 -11.93 -6.29 10.57
C GLU A 74 -11.33 -6.10 9.16
N ILE A 75 -12.08 -6.46 8.11
CA ILE A 75 -11.66 -6.19 6.73
C ILE A 75 -11.52 -4.69 6.46
N ALA A 76 -12.38 -3.84 7.03
CA ALA A 76 -12.29 -2.40 6.86
C ALA A 76 -11.09 -1.81 7.62
N ASP A 77 -10.81 -2.31 8.82
CA ASP A 77 -9.71 -1.88 9.67
C ASP A 77 -8.36 -2.29 9.05
N ALA A 78 -8.21 -3.55 8.62
CA ALA A 78 -7.00 -4.03 7.94
C ALA A 78 -6.71 -3.20 6.66
N LYS A 79 -7.75 -2.83 5.90
CA LYS A 79 -7.59 -1.92 4.74
C LYS A 79 -7.18 -0.52 5.16
N HIS A 80 -7.80 0.01 6.20
CA HIS A 80 -7.50 1.32 6.73
C HIS A 80 -6.03 1.40 7.14
N ASP A 81 -5.55 0.43 7.90
CA ASP A 81 -4.21 0.38 8.45
C ASP A 81 -3.16 0.19 7.37
N PHE A 82 -3.36 -0.76 6.44
CA PHE A 82 -2.45 -0.89 5.30
C PHE A 82 -2.36 0.41 4.49
N ARG A 83 -3.49 1.09 4.24
CA ARG A 83 -3.48 2.38 3.54
C ARG A 83 -2.75 3.46 4.32
N LYS A 84 -2.91 3.49 5.64
CA LYS A 84 -2.26 4.45 6.53
C LYS A 84 -0.74 4.25 6.51
N GLU A 85 -0.27 3.03 6.74
CA GLU A 85 1.17 2.68 6.71
C GLU A 85 1.80 3.04 5.34
N MET A 86 1.15 2.67 4.24
CA MET A 86 1.64 3.03 2.90
C MET A 86 1.66 4.55 2.67
N ALA A 87 0.72 5.31 3.25
CA ALA A 87 0.71 6.76 3.16
C ALA A 87 1.83 7.40 3.99
N GLU A 88 2.10 6.87 5.18
CA GLU A 88 3.20 7.31 6.06
C GLU A 88 4.58 7.07 5.43
N GLU A 89 4.72 6.03 4.60
CA GLU A 89 5.91 5.79 3.78
C GLU A 89 6.01 6.64 2.48
N GLY A 90 5.03 7.51 2.23
CA GLY A 90 4.97 8.33 1.01
C GLY A 90 4.51 7.59 -0.24
N ARG A 91 3.80 6.47 -0.09
CA ARG A 91 3.30 5.61 -1.17
C ARG A 91 1.77 5.41 -1.09
N PRO A 92 0.95 6.48 -1.14
CA PRO A 92 -0.48 6.38 -0.87
C PRO A 92 -1.21 5.47 -1.87
N ILE A 93 -2.03 4.56 -1.36
CA ILE A 93 -2.84 3.63 -2.16
C ILE A 93 -4.31 4.07 -2.23
N ARG A 94 -4.95 3.81 -3.37
CA ARG A 94 -6.38 4.11 -3.61
C ARG A 94 -7.24 2.89 -3.93
N ARG A 95 -6.61 1.78 -4.31
CA ARG A 95 -7.27 0.55 -4.74
C ARG A 95 -6.65 -0.60 -3.99
N PHE A 96 -7.46 -1.55 -3.58
CA PHE A 96 -6.97 -2.80 -3.00
C PHE A 96 -7.14 -3.90 -4.05
N PRO A 97 -6.16 -4.81 -4.21
CA PRO A 97 -6.35 -6.01 -5.00
C PRO A 97 -7.39 -6.92 -4.32
N VAL A 98 -7.97 -7.82 -5.10
CA VAL A 98 -8.65 -8.98 -4.52
C VAL A 98 -7.57 -9.84 -3.87
N VAL A 99 -7.66 -10.04 -2.57
CA VAL A 99 -6.73 -10.88 -1.83
C VAL A 99 -7.33 -12.27 -1.72
N THR A 100 -6.58 -13.28 -2.14
CA THR A 100 -6.90 -14.68 -1.86
C THR A 100 -5.95 -15.14 -0.76
N VAL A 101 -6.50 -15.44 0.40
CA VAL A 101 -5.81 -16.05 1.53
C VAL A 101 -6.37 -17.46 1.72
N GLU A 102 -5.54 -18.40 2.14
CA GLU A 102 -5.92 -19.81 2.31
C GLU A 102 -6.89 -20.00 3.49
#